data_AF-A0A1V2RGC3-F1
#
_entry.id   AF-A0A1V2RGC3-F1
#
_cell.length_a   1.000
_cell.length_b   1.000
_cell.length_c   1.000
_cell.angle_alpha   90.00
_cell.angle_beta   90.00
_cell.angle_gamma   90.00
#
_symmetry.space_group_name_H-M   'P 1'
#
loop_
_entity.id
_entity.type
_entity.pdbx_description
1 polymer ?
#
loop_
_entity_poly.entity_id
_entity_poly.type
_entity_poly.pdbx_seq_one_letter_code
_entity_poly.pdbx_strand_id
1 'polypeptide(L)'
;MPTSDTPAAPWHVIGLPGAASFCSLPAAAVIVGMVSFRTTEVTGIFMIYEHTARFFAGALVLLLAVVGGALVEGGCQLAVATFSFRMLSTGALRMFLDDIMNGFGTYPMKIFPSATRPALTFVLPLAFVAYLPTGVLIGHTGGLHVTPWLAYGAPLAGPLIAAAAHRLWRTQLRHYQGTGT
;
A
#
# COMPACT_ATOMS: atom_id res chain seq x y z
N MET A 1 -0.66 86.19 -11.47
CA MET A 1 -1.51 85.20 -12.18
C MET A 1 -0.78 84.79 -13.45
N PRO A 2 -0.68 83.50 -13.84
CA PRO A 2 -1.47 82.35 -13.41
C PRO A 2 -0.67 81.24 -12.69
N THR A 3 -1.45 80.38 -12.04
CA THR A 3 -1.14 79.20 -11.23
C THR A 3 -0.97 77.95 -12.08
N SER A 4 -0.06 77.05 -11.70
CA SER A 4 -0.15 75.64 -12.09
C SER A 4 0.29 74.76 -10.93
N ASP A 5 -0.60 74.62 -9.95
CA ASP A 5 -0.60 73.49 -9.02
C ASP A 5 -0.81 72.20 -9.84
N THR A 6 0.26 71.49 -10.15
CA THR A 6 0.14 70.08 -10.53
C THR A 6 -0.16 69.29 -9.25
N PRO A 7 -1.29 68.59 -9.14
CA PRO A 7 -1.57 67.79 -7.95
C PRO A 7 -0.50 66.73 -7.80
N ALA A 8 0.24 66.77 -6.69
CA ALA A 8 1.16 65.72 -6.30
C ALA A 8 0.40 64.39 -6.32
N ALA A 9 0.91 63.43 -7.09
CA ALA A 9 0.26 62.15 -7.24
C ALA A 9 0.07 61.48 -5.85
N PRO A 10 -1.12 60.94 -5.55
CA PRO A 10 -1.54 60.58 -4.19
C PRO A 10 -0.74 59.45 -3.52
N TRP A 11 0.18 58.82 -4.24
CA TRP A 11 1.01 57.72 -3.73
C TRP A 11 2.14 58.18 -2.79
N HIS A 12 2.41 59.49 -2.66
CA HIS A 12 3.38 60.01 -1.69
C HIS A 12 2.92 59.91 -0.22
N VAL A 13 1.62 59.69 0.03
CA VAL A 13 1.05 59.63 1.39
C VAL A 13 1.11 58.22 1.98
N ILE A 14 1.25 57.19 1.13
CA ILE A 14 1.31 55.79 1.57
C ILE A 14 2.79 55.40 1.59
N GLY A 15 3.46 55.71 2.70
CA GLY A 15 4.84 55.32 2.98
C GLY A 15 5.00 53.81 3.14
N LEU A 16 4.79 53.04 2.08
CA LEU A 16 5.20 51.64 1.98
C LEU A 16 6.73 51.61 1.87
N PRO A 17 7.47 51.21 2.92
CA PRO A 17 8.92 51.15 2.86
C PRO A 17 9.28 50.07 1.84
N GLY A 18 9.92 50.46 0.73
CA GLY A 18 10.47 49.51 -0.24
C GLY A 18 9.99 49.66 -1.69
N ALA A 19 8.94 50.44 -1.98
CA ALA A 19 8.46 50.62 -3.36
C ALA A 19 9.54 51.22 -4.29
N ALA A 20 10.37 52.13 -3.78
CA ALA A 20 11.50 52.70 -4.53
C ALA A 20 12.69 51.73 -4.70
N SER A 21 12.88 50.78 -3.77
CA SER A 21 13.98 49.81 -3.81
C SER A 21 13.82 48.76 -4.91
N PHE A 22 12.60 48.53 -5.40
CA PHE A 22 12.36 47.65 -6.55
C PHE A 22 12.74 48.29 -7.89
N CYS A 23 12.73 49.62 -7.97
CA CYS A 23 13.03 50.36 -9.21
C CYS A 23 14.54 50.38 -9.53
N SER A 24 15.41 50.13 -8.54
CA SER A 24 16.87 50.17 -8.68
C SER A 24 17.52 48.80 -8.89
N LEU A 25 16.76 47.70 -8.89
CA LEU A 25 17.31 46.36 -9.12
C LEU A 25 17.70 46.17 -10.59
N PRO A 26 18.89 45.63 -10.90
CA PRO A 26 19.26 45.32 -12.28
C PRO A 26 18.28 44.30 -12.86
N ALA A 27 17.95 44.41 -14.15
CA ALA A 27 17.00 43.52 -14.83
C ALA A 27 17.30 42.02 -14.62
N ALA A 28 18.58 41.66 -14.50
CA ALA A 28 19.02 40.31 -14.16
C ALA A 28 18.50 39.82 -12.79
N ALA A 29 18.43 40.67 -11.77
CA ALA A 29 17.90 40.31 -10.45
C ALA A 29 16.38 40.05 -10.49
N VAL A 30 15.64 40.82 -11.30
CA VAL A 30 14.20 40.61 -11.53
C VAL A 30 13.95 39.31 -12.27
N ILE A 31 14.73 39.02 -13.32
CA ILE A 31 14.65 37.77 -14.09
C ILE A 31 14.95 36.56 -13.20
N VAL A 32 16.02 36.62 -12.38
CA VAL A 32 16.37 35.55 -11.44
C VAL A 32 15.24 35.34 -10.42
N GLY A 33 14.69 36.41 -9.85
CA GLY A 33 13.54 36.31 -8.94
C GLY A 33 12.31 35.65 -9.58
N MET A 34 11.98 36.02 -10.81
CA MET A 34 10.87 35.41 -11.56
C MET A 34 11.11 33.93 -11.87
N VAL A 35 12.35 33.54 -12.22
CA VAL A 35 12.73 32.14 -12.46
C VAL A 35 12.68 31.34 -11.15
N SER A 36 13.19 31.87 -10.04
CA SER A 36 13.13 31.25 -8.72
C SER A 36 11.70 31.07 -8.22
N PHE A 37 10.84 32.07 -8.42
CA PHE A 37 9.42 31.99 -8.07
C PHE A 37 8.72 30.89 -8.87
N ARG A 38 8.86 30.90 -10.19
CA ARG A 38 8.23 29.91 -11.08
C ARG A 38 8.74 28.49 -10.83
N THR A 39 10.03 28.32 -10.54
CA THR A 39 10.60 27.00 -10.20
C THR A 39 10.09 26.48 -8.86
N THR A 40 9.87 27.35 -7.87
CA THR A 40 9.29 26.97 -6.57
C THR A 40 7.82 26.56 -6.72
N GLU A 41 7.02 27.28 -7.51
CA GLU A 41 5.63 26.91 -7.80
C GLU A 41 5.54 25.54 -8.49
N VAL A 42 6.34 25.31 -9.53
CA VAL A 42 6.35 24.04 -10.28
C VAL A 42 6.81 22.89 -9.38
N THR A 43 7.84 23.09 -8.57
CA THR A 43 8.34 22.06 -7.64
C THR A 43 7.30 21.75 -6.55
N GLY A 44 6.61 22.76 -6.02
CA GLY A 44 5.54 22.59 -5.04
C GLY A 44 4.37 21.80 -5.61
N ILE A 45 3.91 22.15 -6.82
CA ILE A 45 2.85 21.43 -7.53
C ILE A 45 3.25 19.96 -7.78
N PHE A 46 4.48 19.71 -8.24
CA PHE A 46 5.00 18.37 -8.48
C PHE A 46 5.00 17.52 -7.19
N MET A 47 5.43 18.10 -6.07
CA MET A 47 5.49 17.41 -4.78
C MET A 47 4.09 17.02 -4.26
N ILE A 48 3.08 17.88 -4.48
CA ILE A 48 1.68 17.59 -4.16
C ILE A 48 1.17 16.40 -4.99
N TYR A 49 1.41 16.40 -6.30
CA TYR A 49 0.99 15.30 -7.17
C TYR A 49 1.65 13.97 -6.78
N GLU A 50 2.96 13.97 -6.50
CA GLU A 50 3.66 12.76 -6.11
C GLU A 50 3.14 12.23 -4.76
N HIS A 51 2.89 13.10 -3.79
CA HIS A 51 2.38 12.71 -2.49
C HIS A 51 0.96 12.14 -2.57
N THR A 52 0.06 12.81 -3.31
CA THR A 52 -1.30 12.34 -3.55
C THR A 52 -1.30 11.01 -4.31
N ALA A 53 -0.46 10.87 -5.35
CA ALA A 53 -0.34 9.62 -6.11
C ALA A 53 0.18 8.48 -5.23
N ARG A 54 1.19 8.72 -4.39
CA ARG A 54 1.71 7.74 -3.43
C ARG A 54 0.67 7.31 -2.40
N PHE A 55 -0.15 8.25 -1.93
CA PHE A 55 -1.24 7.95 -1.00
C PHE A 55 -2.27 7.00 -1.62
N PHE A 56 -2.77 7.32 -2.83
CA PHE A 56 -3.74 6.45 -3.52
C PHE A 56 -3.14 5.10 -3.91
N ALA A 57 -1.89 5.06 -4.37
CA ALA A 57 -1.20 3.81 -4.68
C ALA A 57 -1.01 2.95 -3.43
N GLY A 58 -0.58 3.54 -2.30
CA GLY A 58 -0.46 2.85 -1.02
C GLY A 58 -1.81 2.32 -0.52
N ALA A 59 -2.87 3.13 -0.60
CA ALA A 59 -4.22 2.72 -0.23
C ALA A 59 -4.71 1.55 -1.08
N LEU A 60 -4.45 1.55 -2.39
CA LEU A 60 -4.79 0.44 -3.29
C LEU A 60 -4.04 -0.84 -2.90
N VAL A 61 -2.72 -0.76 -2.68
CA VAL A 61 -1.91 -1.92 -2.25
C VAL A 61 -2.40 -2.45 -0.91
N LEU A 62 -2.74 -1.57 0.04
CA LEU A 62 -3.30 -1.95 1.33
C LEU A 62 -4.63 -2.69 1.17
N LEU A 63 -5.55 -2.17 0.36
CA LEU A 63 -6.84 -2.84 0.10
C LEU A 63 -6.64 -4.22 -0.54
N LEU A 64 -5.76 -4.31 -1.55
CA LEU A 64 -5.43 -5.57 -2.19
C LEU A 64 -4.78 -6.57 -1.22
N ALA A 65 -3.93 -6.08 -0.31
CA ALA A 65 -3.31 -6.91 0.71
C ALA A 65 -4.34 -7.46 1.70
N VAL A 66 -5.28 -6.63 2.17
CA VAL A 66 -6.34 -7.05 3.09
C VAL A 66 -7.25 -8.08 2.43
N VAL A 67 -7.71 -7.81 1.21
CA VAL A 67 -8.55 -8.75 0.45
C VAL A 67 -7.78 -10.03 0.13
N GLY A 68 -6.52 -9.92 -0.28
CA GLY A 68 -5.65 -11.06 -0.54
C GLY A 68 -5.46 -11.93 0.69
N GLY A 69 -5.14 -11.34 1.84
CA GLY A 69 -4.98 -12.04 3.11
C GLY A 69 -6.25 -12.75 3.55
N ALA A 70 -7.40 -12.08 3.48
CA ALA A 70 -8.70 -12.69 3.80
C ALA A 70 -9.03 -13.89 2.89
N LEU A 71 -8.68 -13.81 1.60
CA LEU A 71 -8.85 -14.93 0.67
C LEU A 71 -7.88 -16.08 0.92
N VAL A 72 -6.65 -15.81 1.36
CA VAL A 72 -5.70 -16.85 1.80
C VAL A 72 -6.28 -17.60 2.98
N GLU A 73 -6.66 -16.89 4.04
CA GLU A 73 -7.19 -17.48 5.27
C GLU A 73 -8.48 -18.26 5.01
N GLY A 74 -9.44 -17.63 4.33
CA GLY A 74 -10.70 -18.28 3.95
C GLY A 74 -10.50 -19.48 3.01
N GLY A 75 -9.53 -19.40 2.10
CA GLY A 75 -9.17 -20.52 1.22
C GLY A 75 -8.58 -21.70 1.99
N CYS A 76 -7.68 -21.45 2.94
CA CYS A 76 -7.12 -22.48 3.81
C CYS A 76 -8.20 -23.12 4.69
N GLN A 77 -9.10 -22.32 5.30
CA GLN A 77 -10.22 -22.84 6.08
C GLN A 77 -11.20 -23.65 5.23
N LEU A 78 -11.46 -23.23 3.98
CA LEU A 78 -12.27 -23.98 3.04
C LEU A 78 -11.61 -25.31 2.67
N ALA A 79 -10.29 -25.33 2.45
CA ALA A 79 -9.54 -26.56 2.21
C ALA A 79 -9.65 -27.53 3.39
N VAL A 80 -9.50 -27.05 4.63
CA VAL A 80 -9.74 -27.85 5.85
C VAL A 80 -11.18 -28.36 5.92
N ALA A 81 -12.15 -27.52 5.54
CA ALA A 81 -13.56 -27.90 5.51
C ALA A 81 -13.82 -29.07 4.53
N THR A 82 -13.09 -29.17 3.42
CA THR A 82 -13.26 -30.30 2.49
C THR A 82 -12.98 -31.67 3.13
N PHE A 83 -12.17 -31.73 4.19
CA PHE A 83 -11.89 -32.97 4.90
C PHE A 83 -13.06 -33.46 5.75
N SER A 84 -14.05 -32.61 6.05
CA SER A 84 -15.23 -33.03 6.84
C SER A 84 -16.09 -34.06 6.13
N PHE A 85 -15.95 -34.17 4.80
CA PHE A 85 -16.62 -35.21 4.03
C PHE A 85 -16.04 -36.61 4.24
N ARG A 86 -14.80 -36.73 4.76
CA ARG A 86 -14.11 -38.02 4.95
C ARG A 86 -13.68 -38.28 6.40
N MET A 87 -13.49 -37.24 7.20
CA MET A 87 -13.07 -37.34 8.60
C MET A 87 -14.23 -37.00 9.55
N LEU A 88 -14.33 -37.78 10.64
CA LEU A 88 -15.38 -37.62 11.66
C LEU A 88 -15.20 -36.36 12.53
N SER A 89 -14.00 -35.77 12.55
CA SER A 89 -13.71 -34.52 13.27
C SER A 89 -12.67 -33.67 12.52
N THR A 90 -13.08 -32.49 12.05
CA THR A 90 -12.18 -31.46 11.49
C THR A 90 -11.87 -30.33 12.47
N GLY A 91 -12.47 -30.35 13.66
CA GLY A 91 -12.33 -29.28 14.66
C GLY A 91 -10.88 -29.06 15.09
N ALA A 92 -10.16 -30.15 15.36
CA ALA A 92 -8.74 -30.09 15.73
C ALA A 92 -7.87 -29.48 14.61
N LEU A 93 -8.16 -29.80 13.34
CA LEU A 93 -7.40 -29.26 12.20
C LEU A 93 -7.67 -27.77 11.98
N ARG A 94 -8.92 -27.33 12.19
CA ARG A 94 -9.29 -25.90 12.16
C ARG A 94 -8.60 -25.12 13.28
N MET A 95 -8.70 -25.60 14.52
CA MET A 95 -8.04 -24.98 15.67
C MET A 95 -6.52 -24.87 15.46
N PHE A 96 -5.89 -25.94 14.97
CA PHE A 96 -4.46 -25.94 14.66
C PHE A 96 -4.10 -24.91 13.57
N LEU A 97 -4.91 -24.80 12.52
CA LEU A 97 -4.69 -23.82 11.47
C LEU A 97 -4.85 -22.38 12.01
N ASP A 98 -5.90 -22.11 12.78
CA ASP A 98 -6.16 -20.79 13.37
C ASP A 98 -5.05 -20.40 14.36
N ASP A 99 -4.60 -21.33 15.21
CA ASP A 99 -3.47 -21.11 16.13
C ASP A 99 -2.20 -20.73 15.36
N ILE A 100 -1.94 -21.37 14.23
CA ILE A 100 -0.78 -21.03 13.40
C ILE A 100 -0.95 -19.66 12.74
N MET A 101 -2.10 -19.43 12.11
CA MET A 101 -2.37 -18.20 11.36
C MET A 101 -2.33 -16.97 12.28
N ASN A 102 -3.00 -17.04 13.42
CA ASN A 102 -3.11 -15.92 14.37
C ASN A 102 -1.86 -15.81 15.25
N GLY A 103 -1.35 -16.94 15.75
CA GLY A 103 -0.18 -16.99 16.61
C GLY A 103 1.10 -16.57 15.89
N PHE A 104 1.43 -17.21 14.77
CA PHE A 104 2.68 -16.91 14.05
C PHE A 104 2.56 -15.76 13.04
N GLY A 105 1.36 -15.47 12.52
CA GLY A 105 1.14 -14.42 11.52
C GLY A 105 1.40 -13.01 12.03
N THR A 106 1.29 -12.81 13.36
CA THR A 106 1.57 -11.54 14.02
C THR A 106 3.08 -11.24 14.10
N TYR A 107 3.93 -12.26 13.98
CA TYR A 107 5.38 -12.09 14.13
C TYR A 107 6.10 -11.87 12.78
N PRO A 108 7.07 -10.94 12.72
CA PRO A 108 7.81 -10.68 11.50
C PRO A 108 8.68 -11.88 11.12
N MET A 109 8.63 -12.33 9.86
CA MET A 109 9.27 -13.58 9.43
C MET A 109 10.79 -13.65 9.60
N LYS A 110 11.44 -12.51 9.84
CA LYS A 110 12.88 -12.41 10.11
C LYS A 110 13.28 -13.09 11.42
N ILE A 111 12.39 -13.22 12.40
CA ILE A 111 12.71 -13.88 13.68
C ILE A 111 12.82 -15.40 13.55
N PHE A 112 12.17 -15.99 12.54
CA PHE A 112 12.21 -17.44 12.34
C PHE A 112 13.55 -17.88 11.72
N PRO A 113 14.00 -19.11 12.01
CA PRO A 113 15.15 -19.72 11.34
C PRO A 113 14.98 -19.74 9.81
N SER A 114 16.09 -19.68 9.08
CA SER A 114 16.08 -19.67 7.61
C SER A 114 15.39 -20.88 6.98
N ALA A 115 15.42 -22.04 7.64
CA ALA A 115 14.76 -23.27 7.18
C ALA A 115 13.23 -23.22 7.33
N THR A 116 12.69 -22.56 8.35
CA THR A 116 11.24 -22.52 8.64
C THR A 116 10.51 -21.46 7.82
N ARG A 117 11.21 -20.38 7.45
CA ARG A 117 10.69 -19.29 6.62
C ARG A 117 10.01 -19.75 5.32
N PRO A 118 10.64 -20.58 4.45
CA PRO A 118 10.00 -21.04 3.23
C PRO A 118 8.79 -21.95 3.51
N ALA A 119 8.79 -22.74 4.60
CA ALA A 119 7.63 -23.54 4.98
C ALA A 119 6.42 -22.65 5.32
N LEU A 120 6.62 -21.61 6.13
CA LEU A 120 5.57 -20.65 6.47
C LEU A 120 5.09 -19.83 5.25
N THR A 121 5.95 -19.67 4.24
CA THR A 121 5.64 -18.91 3.02
C THR A 121 4.92 -19.73 1.97
N PHE A 122 5.37 -20.96 1.68
CA PHE A 122 4.87 -21.76 0.57
C PHE A 122 3.90 -22.86 1.00
N VAL A 123 4.01 -23.37 2.23
CA VAL A 123 3.15 -24.46 2.73
C VAL A 123 1.92 -23.91 3.45
N LEU A 124 2.09 -22.88 4.30
CA LEU A 124 1.03 -22.26 5.11
C LEU A 124 0.53 -20.89 4.59
N PRO A 125 0.93 -20.49 3.37
CA PRO A 125 0.91 -19.12 2.84
C PRO A 125 0.88 -17.91 3.80
N LEU A 126 1.45 -18.03 5.00
CA LEU A 126 1.35 -17.05 6.08
C LEU A 126 1.97 -15.70 5.70
N ALA A 127 3.10 -15.78 4.98
CA ALA A 127 3.85 -14.65 4.45
C ALA A 127 2.99 -13.68 3.63
N PHE A 128 2.06 -14.23 2.85
CA PHE A 128 1.27 -13.50 1.87
C PHE A 128 0.18 -12.65 2.51
N VAL A 129 -0.20 -12.95 3.75
CA VAL A 129 -1.29 -12.27 4.46
C VAL A 129 -0.90 -10.84 4.85
N ALA A 130 0.28 -10.67 5.45
CA ALA A 130 0.69 -9.37 5.99
C ALA A 130 2.16 -9.04 5.69
N TYR A 131 3.09 -9.97 5.87
CA TYR A 131 4.52 -9.67 5.82
C TYR A 131 5.00 -9.16 4.44
N LEU A 132 4.65 -9.85 3.36
CA LEU A 132 5.02 -9.44 2.00
C LEU A 132 4.39 -8.09 1.59
N PRO A 133 3.07 -7.88 1.69
CA PRO A 133 2.46 -6.62 1.29
C PRO A 133 2.91 -5.43 2.16
N THR A 134 3.16 -5.63 3.46
CA THR A 134 3.73 -4.58 4.32
C THR A 134 5.13 -4.19 3.87
N GLY A 135 5.95 -5.14 3.42
CA GLY A 135 7.27 -4.85 2.83
C GLY A 135 7.20 -3.97 1.58
N VAL A 136 6.17 -4.19 0.74
CA VAL A 136 5.90 -3.35 -0.44
C VAL A 136 5.44 -1.96 -0.02
N LEU A 137 4.55 -1.87 0.96
CA LEU A 137 3.97 -0.61 1.43
C LEU A 137 5.02 0.32 2.06
N ILE A 138 5.99 -0.25 2.77
CA ILE A 138 7.10 0.47 3.41
C ILE A 138 8.25 0.76 2.42
N GLY A 139 8.19 0.19 1.21
CA GLY A 139 9.27 0.31 0.22
C GLY A 139 10.54 -0.46 0.62
N HIS A 140 10.44 -1.41 1.56
CA HIS A 140 11.58 -2.15 2.09
C HIS A 140 11.74 -3.53 1.44
N THR A 141 11.63 -3.60 0.11
CA THR A 141 11.60 -4.88 -0.63
C THR A 141 12.93 -5.64 -0.63
N GLY A 142 14.06 -4.95 -0.41
CA GLY A 142 15.39 -5.57 -0.38
C GLY A 142 15.72 -6.36 0.89
N GLY A 143 14.96 -6.17 1.98
CA GLY A 143 15.15 -6.90 3.24
C GLY A 143 14.35 -8.19 3.36
N LEU A 144 13.55 -8.53 2.35
CA LEU A 144 12.73 -9.73 2.34
C LEU A 144 13.56 -10.97 1.98
N HIS A 145 13.20 -12.09 2.61
CA HIS A 145 13.70 -13.42 2.28
C HIS A 145 13.26 -13.97 0.91
N VAL A 146 12.41 -13.24 0.17
CA VAL A 146 11.88 -13.64 -1.15
C VAL A 146 12.23 -12.59 -2.19
N THR A 147 12.22 -13.00 -3.47
CA THR A 147 12.45 -12.09 -4.60
C THR A 147 11.45 -10.92 -4.56
N PRO A 148 11.89 -9.67 -4.83
CA PRO A 148 11.01 -8.50 -4.81
C PRO A 148 9.74 -8.63 -5.66
N TRP A 149 9.82 -9.33 -6.80
CA TRP A 149 8.67 -9.54 -7.69
C TRP A 149 7.56 -10.38 -7.03
N LEU A 150 7.94 -11.34 -6.17
CA LEU A 150 6.97 -12.15 -5.43
C LEU A 150 6.24 -11.32 -4.36
N ALA A 151 6.91 -10.32 -3.80
CA ALA A 151 6.30 -9.41 -2.84
C ALA A 151 5.22 -8.52 -3.50
N TYR A 152 5.46 -8.02 -4.71
CA TYR A 152 4.44 -7.30 -5.49
C TYR A 152 3.29 -8.20 -5.94
N GLY A 153 3.58 -9.48 -6.23
CA GLY A 153 2.57 -10.49 -6.56
C GLY A 153 1.80 -11.04 -5.35
N ALA A 154 2.15 -10.64 -4.11
CA ALA A 154 1.57 -11.21 -2.91
C ALA A 154 0.02 -11.19 -2.84
N PRO A 155 -0.69 -10.11 -3.20
CA PRO A 155 -2.15 -10.11 -3.15
C PRO A 155 -2.80 -11.11 -4.13
N LEU A 156 -2.07 -11.60 -5.14
CA LEU A 156 -2.57 -12.64 -6.07
C LEU A 156 -2.59 -14.04 -5.43
N ALA A 157 -1.84 -14.26 -4.35
CA ALA A 157 -1.83 -15.56 -3.67
C ALA A 157 -3.21 -15.92 -3.11
N GLY A 158 -3.95 -14.96 -2.57
CA GLY A 158 -5.30 -15.15 -2.03
C GLY A 158 -6.28 -15.74 -3.05
N PRO A 159 -6.52 -15.08 -4.19
CA PRO A 159 -7.36 -15.62 -5.26
C PRO A 159 -6.92 -17.01 -5.75
N LEU A 160 -5.61 -17.26 -5.85
CA LEU A 160 -5.09 -18.55 -6.29
C LEU A 160 -5.43 -19.68 -5.29
N ILE A 161 -5.22 -19.42 -3.99
CA ILE A 161 -5.50 -20.38 -2.92
C ILE A 161 -7.00 -20.61 -2.77
N ALA A 162 -7.80 -19.54 -2.78
CA ALA A 162 -9.26 -19.63 -2.75
C ALA A 162 -9.80 -20.42 -3.95
N ALA A 163 -9.28 -20.19 -5.16
CA ALA A 163 -9.68 -20.93 -6.35
C ALA A 163 -9.29 -22.42 -6.26
N ALA A 164 -8.10 -22.73 -5.75
CA ALA A 164 -7.66 -24.10 -5.53
C ALA A 164 -8.54 -24.81 -4.49
N ALA A 165 -8.81 -24.17 -3.36
CA ALA A 165 -9.70 -24.68 -2.31
C ALA A 165 -11.13 -24.91 -2.82
N HIS A 166 -11.66 -23.98 -3.62
CA HIS A 166 -12.97 -24.12 -4.24
C HIS A 166 -13.03 -25.31 -5.22
N ARG A 167 -11.97 -25.54 -6.01
CA ARG A 167 -11.87 -26.72 -6.89
C ARG A 167 -11.82 -28.02 -6.09
N LEU A 168 -11.07 -28.04 -4.98
CA LEU A 168 -11.03 -29.18 -4.06
C LEU A 168 -12.41 -29.45 -3.47
N TRP A 169 -13.10 -28.41 -2.98
CA TRP A 169 -14.45 -28.51 -2.46
C TRP A 169 -15.42 -29.12 -3.47
N ARG A 170 -15.47 -28.59 -4.71
CA ARG A 170 -16.32 -29.16 -5.77
C ARG A 170 -15.99 -30.61 -6.08
N THR A 171 -14.72 -30.99 -5.97
CA THR A 171 -14.29 -32.37 -6.21
C THR A 171 -14.73 -33.30 -5.09
N GLN A 172 -14.59 -32.90 -3.82
CA GLN A 172 -15.07 -33.70 -2.70
C GLN A 172 -16.60 -33.80 -2.67
N LEU A 173 -17.31 -32.73 -3.04
CA LEU A 173 -18.78 -32.73 -3.10
C LEU A 173 -19.33 -33.77 -4.09
N ARG A 174 -18.61 -34.03 -5.19
CA ARG A 174 -18.98 -35.11 -6.15
C ARG A 174 -18.81 -36.52 -5.57
N HIS A 175 -17.96 -36.69 -4.57
CA HIS A 175 -17.74 -37.97 -3.89
C HIS A 175 -18.63 -38.13 -2.66
N TYR A 176 -19.34 -37.09 -2.25
CA TYR A 176 -20.34 -37.15 -1.19
C TYR A 176 -21.59 -37.85 -1.73
N GLN A 177 -21.73 -39.14 -1.42
CA GLN A 177 -22.99 -39.84 -1.65
C GLN A 177 -23.98 -39.40 -0.58
N GLY A 178 -25.01 -38.65 -0.97
CA GLY A 178 -26.14 -38.39 -0.10
C GLY A 178 -26.78 -39.72 0.28
N THR A 179 -26.98 -39.95 1.58
CA THR A 179 -27.89 -40.99 2.05
C THR A 179 -29.26 -40.61 1.52
N GLY A 180 -29.70 -41.26 0.44
CA GLY A 180 -31.02 -41.03 -0.13
C GLY A 180 -32.09 -41.32 0.90
N THR A 181 -32.64 -40.26 1.49
CA THR A 181 -33.82 -40.26 2.37
C THR A 181 -34.64 -39.05 2.03
#